data_AF-A0AAJ2G899-F1
#
_entry.id   AF-A0AAJ2G899-F1
#
_cell.length_a   1.000
_cell.length_b   1.000
_cell.length_c   1.000
_cell.angle_alpha   90.00
_cell.angle_beta   90.00
_cell.angle_gamma   90.00
#
_symmetry.space_group_name_H-M   'P 1'
#
loop_
_entity.id
_entity.type
_entity.pdbx_description
1 polymer ?
#
loop_
_entity_poly.entity_id
_entity_poly.type
_entity_poly.pdbx_seq_one_letter_code
_entity_poly.pdbx_strand_id
1 'polypeptide(L)' 'MKDEIQPLFKQNYPDILNVWEASVLATHHFLSEQDIAFYKPLILNEYLQA' A
#
# COMPACT_ATOMS: atom_id res chain seq x y z
N MET A 1 17.20 -20.82 3.21
CA MET A 1 16.17 -19.92 2.65
C MET A 1 16.45 -18.54 3.18
N LYS A 2 16.48 -17.51 2.33
CA LYS A 2 16.78 -16.14 2.76
C LYS A 2 15.52 -15.53 3.38
N ASP A 3 15.29 -15.84 4.66
CA ASP A 3 14.30 -15.17 5.52
C ASP A 3 14.93 -13.90 6.14
N GLU A 4 15.73 -13.17 5.36
CA GLU A 4 16.40 -11.96 5.82
C GLU A 4 15.53 -10.75 5.49
N ILE A 5 15.20 -9.96 6.51
CA ILE A 5 14.53 -8.67 6.34
C ILE A 5 15.39 -7.79 5.43
N GLN A 6 14.84 -7.36 4.29
CA GLN A 6 15.53 -6.52 3.32
C GLN A 6 15.18 -5.04 3.51
N PRO A 7 16.11 -4.12 3.20
CA PRO A 7 15.80 -2.70 3.11
C PRO A 7 14.72 -2.42 2.06
N LEU A 8 13.90 -1.41 2.32
CA LEU A 8 12.86 -0.99 1.40
C LEU A 8 13.41 0.00 0.36
N PHE A 9 13.08 -0.21 -0.91
CA PHE A 9 13.40 0.71 -2.01
C PHE A 9 12.13 1.15 -2.75
N LYS A 10 12.19 2.30 -3.45
CA LYS A 10 11.04 2.83 -4.21
C LYS A 10 10.44 1.84 -5.21
N GLN A 11 11.27 0.96 -5.78
CA GLN A 11 10.83 -0.10 -6.70
C GLN A 11 9.89 -1.13 -6.04
N ASN A 12 9.88 -1.22 -4.70
CA ASN A 12 9.01 -2.11 -3.94
C ASN A 12 7.65 -1.47 -3.60
N TYR A 13 7.49 -0.16 -3.81
CA TYR A 13 6.25 0.55 -3.44
C TYR A 13 4.99 0.02 -4.14
N PRO A 14 5.03 -0.40 -5.43
CA PRO A 14 3.86 -1.03 -6.04
C PRO A 14 3.40 -2.30 -5.32
N ASP A 15 4.34 -3.13 -4.84
CA ASP A 15 4.00 -4.36 -4.10
C ASP A 15 3.41 -4.03 -2.73
N ILE A 16 3.94 -3.01 -2.04
CA ILE A 16 3.37 -2.54 -0.78
C ILE A 16 1.97 -1.96 -0.99
N LEU A 17 1.75 -1.21 -2.07
CA LEU A 17 0.44 -0.66 -2.39
C LEU A 17 -0.61 -1.78 -2.57
N ASN A 18 -0.22 -2.89 -3.20
CA ASN A 18 -1.11 -4.05 -3.34
C ASN A 18 -1.48 -4.66 -1.98
N VAL A 19 -0.50 -4.82 -1.08
CA VAL A 19 -0.75 -5.32 0.28
C VAL A 19 -1.66 -4.37 1.05
N TRP A 20 -1.41 -3.06 0.96
CA TRP A 20 -2.25 -2.04 1.56
C TRP A 20 -3.69 -2.10 1.04
N GLU A 21 -3.88 -2.14 -0.28
CA GLU A 21 -5.21 -2.20 -0.90
C GLU A 21 -5.98 -3.46 -0.47
N ALA A 22 -5.33 -4.63 -0.52
CA ALA A 22 -5.94 -5.88 -0.08
C ALA A 22 -6.34 -5.84 1.40
N SER A 23 -5.49 -5.26 2.26
CA SER A 23 -5.78 -5.10 3.68
C SER A 23 -6.95 -4.15 3.93
N VAL A 24 -7.00 -3.03 3.20
CA VAL A 24 -8.09 -2.04 3.30
C VAL A 24 -9.41 -2.64 2.86
N LEU A 25 -9.44 -3.31 1.71
CA LEU A 25 -10.64 -4.00 1.21
C LEU A 25 -11.15 -5.08 2.18
N ALA A 26 -10.25 -5.74 2.92
CA ALA A 26 -10.61 -6.81 3.84
C ALA A 26 -11.15 -6.33 5.20
N THR A 27 -10.82 -5.12 5.66
CA THR A 27 -11.15 -4.69 7.03
C THR A 27 -11.85 -3.33 7.12
N HIS A 28 -11.73 -2.46 6.11
CA HIS A 28 -12.27 -1.09 6.14
C HIS A 28 -13.54 -0.98 5.29
N HIS A 29 -14.55 -1.79 5.59
CA HIS A 29 -15.84 -1.81 4.89
C HIS A 29 -16.63 -0.49 4.93
N PHE A 30 -16.16 0.50 5.71
CA PHE A 30 -16.73 1.84 5.78
C PHE A 30 -16.23 2.76 4.66
N LEU A 31 -15.14 2.40 3.95
CA LEU A 31 -14.63 3.15 2.82
C LEU A 31 -15.34 2.73 1.54
N SER A 32 -15.70 3.70 0.71
CA SER A 32 -16.18 3.44 -0.64
C SER A 32 -15.01 3.16 -1.59
N GLU A 33 -15.30 2.58 -2.76
CA GLU A 33 -14.31 2.43 -3.83
C GLU A 33 -13.71 3.77 -4.26
N GLN A 34 -14.48 4.87 -4.18
CA GLN A 34 -14.03 6.22 -4.52
C GLN A 34 -13.01 6.73 -3.52
N ASP A 35 -13.20 6.47 -2.23
CA ASP A 35 -12.24 6.82 -1.19
C ASP A 35 -10.93 6.05 -1.38
N ILE A 36 -11.03 4.74 -1.66
CA ILE A 36 -9.85 3.89 -1.91
C ILE A 36 -9.10 4.40 -3.14
N ALA A 37 -9.80 4.71 -4.25
CA ALA A 37 -9.19 5.26 -5.45
C ALA A 37 -8.52 6.63 -5.20
N PHE A 38 -9.09 7.46 -4.32
CA PHE A 38 -8.50 8.74 -3.91
C PHE A 38 -7.18 8.53 -3.13
N TYR A 39 -7.14 7.57 -2.21
CA TYR A 39 -5.95 7.33 -1.38
C TYR A 39 -4.82 6.58 -2.08
N LYS A 40 -5.11 5.68 -3.04
CA LYS A 40 -4.07 4.90 -3.77
C LYS A 40 -2.89 5.75 -4.28
N PRO A 41 -3.09 6.84 -5.04
CA PRO A 41 -1.97 7.66 -5.52
C PRO A 41 -1.25 8.40 -4.39
N LEU A 42 -1.92 8.76 -3.29
CA LEU A 42 -1.30 9.43 -2.15
C LEU A 42 -0.40 8.47 -1.36
N ILE A 43 -0.88 7.24 -1.13
CA ILE A 43 -0.09 6.19 -0.49
C ILE A 43 1.18 5.92 -1.31
N LEU A 44 1.03 5.71 -2.62
CA LEU A 44 2.14 5.37 -3.49
C LEU A 44 3.19 6.48 -3.61
N ASN A 45 2.74 7.73 -3.77
CA ASN A 45 3.62 8.83 -4.16
C ASN A 45 4.05 9.70 -3.00
N GLU A 46 3.30 9.77 -1.90
CA GLU A 46 3.57 10.69 -0.79
C GLU A 46 3.90 9.95 0.51
N TYR A 47 3.09 8.96 0.89
CA TYR A 47 3.15 8.41 2.26
C TYR A 47 4.14 7.27 2.44
N LEU A 48 4.48 6.50 1.40
CA LEU A 48 5.50 5.44 1.51
C LEU A 48 6.94 5.96 1.60
N GLN A 49 7.17 7.24 1.29
CA GLN A 49 8.49 7.87 1.37
C GLN A 49 8.67 8.84 2.56
N ALA A 50 7.64 9.02 3.38
CA ALA A 50 7.65 9.89 4.56
C ALA A 50 8.32 9.22 5.77
#